data_AF-A0AA45L826-F1
#
_entry.id   AF-A0AA45L826-F1
#
_cell.length_a   1.000
_cell.length_b   1.000
_cell.length_c   1.000
_cell.angle_alpha   90.00
_cell.angle_beta   90.00
_cell.angle_gamma   90.00
#
_symmetry.space_group_name_H-M   'P 1'
#
loop_
_entity.id
_entity.type
_entity.pdbx_description
1 polymer ?
#
loop_
_entity_poly.entity_id
_entity_poly.type
_entity_poly.pdbx_seq_one_letter_code
_entity_poly.pdbx_strand_id
1 'polypeptide(L)'
;MTTSTTAARSTPRDGVLSGLAGGLVFGLLMAGMGALPMVGMLIAVDNALVGFVLHMAISAAAGAGFGALAQRLPDQVVPLYAAGVLYGVLWWAAGALLIMPLWLSATADPAMADLVLVVGDAQWVSLFGHVFFGLATAATLLALRGHAR
;
A
#
# COMPACT_ATOMS: atom_id res chain seq x y z
N MET A 1 32.54 6.03 -27.99
CA MET A 1 32.56 5.88 -26.53
C MET A 1 31.15 6.12 -26.03
N THR A 2 30.34 5.07 -25.92
CA THR A 2 28.96 5.15 -25.42
C THR A 2 29.00 5.09 -23.89
N THR A 3 28.74 6.22 -23.24
CA THR A 3 28.51 6.28 -21.79
C THR A 3 27.22 5.55 -21.48
N SER A 4 27.34 4.28 -21.05
CA SER A 4 26.24 3.52 -20.47
C SER A 4 25.90 4.13 -19.10
N THR A 5 24.97 5.08 -19.06
CA THR A 5 24.41 5.59 -17.80
C THR A 5 23.68 4.44 -17.11
N THR A 6 24.27 3.91 -16.04
CA THR A 6 23.62 2.90 -15.22
C THR A 6 22.44 3.57 -14.53
N ALA A 7 21.21 3.22 -14.92
CA ALA A 7 20.01 3.73 -14.26
C ALA A 7 20.10 3.42 -12.74
N ALA A 8 19.89 4.45 -11.91
CA ALA A 8 19.98 4.31 -10.46
C ALA A 8 18.94 3.28 -9.98
N ARG A 9 19.42 2.15 -9.43
CA ARG A 9 18.56 1.10 -8.87
C ARG A 9 17.91 1.62 -7.60
N SER A 10 16.58 1.49 -7.47
CA SER A 10 15.86 1.87 -6.24
C SER A 10 16.41 1.11 -5.04
N THR A 11 16.75 1.80 -3.96
CA THR A 11 17.19 1.13 -2.74
C THR A 11 16.00 0.63 -1.93
N PRO A 12 16.17 -0.35 -1.01
CA PRO A 12 15.10 -0.75 -0.09
C PRO A 12 14.55 0.43 0.72
N ARG A 13 15.42 1.39 1.07
CA ARG A 13 15.06 2.64 1.75
C ARG A 13 14.07 3.46 0.91
N ASP A 14 14.32 3.62 -0.39
CA ASP A 14 13.44 4.43 -1.25
C ASP A 14 12.05 3.78 -1.37
N GLY A 15 11.99 2.45 -1.42
CA GLY A 15 10.73 1.71 -1.36
C GLY A 15 9.96 1.96 -0.07
N VAL A 16 10.63 1.85 1.08
CA VAL A 16 10.02 2.13 2.40
C VAL A 16 9.48 3.56 2.47
N LEU A 17 10.28 4.56 2.09
CA LEU A 17 9.86 5.96 2.09
C LEU A 17 8.66 6.21 1.17
N SER A 18 8.65 5.56 0.00
CA SER A 18 7.55 5.64 -0.95
C SER A 18 6.27 5.01 -0.40
N GLY A 19 6.39 3.86 0.27
CA GLY A 19 5.27 3.19 0.94
C GLY A 19 4.71 4.03 2.07
N LEU A 20 5.56 4.66 2.88
CA LEU A 20 5.13 5.59 3.93
C LEU A 20 4.36 6.79 3.35
N ALA A 21 4.82 7.35 2.23
CA ALA A 21 4.09 8.44 1.57
C ALA A 21 2.72 7.98 1.05
N GLY A 22 2.66 6.81 0.40
CA GLY A 22 1.39 6.23 -0.06
C GLY A 22 0.45 5.88 1.09
N GLY A 23 0.98 5.31 2.16
CA GLY A 23 0.22 4.96 3.36
C GLY A 23 -0.25 6.17 4.14
N LEU A 24 0.45 7.30 4.08
CA LEU A 24 -0.04 8.55 4.64
C LEU A 24 -1.29 9.03 3.89
N VAL A 25 -1.25 9.03 2.55
CA VAL A 25 -2.40 9.41 1.73
C VAL A 25 -3.59 8.49 2.02
N PHE A 26 -3.37 7.19 2.05
CA PHE A 26 -4.43 6.23 2.33
C PHE A 26 -4.90 6.29 3.80
N GLY A 27 -3.99 6.45 4.75
CA GLY A 27 -4.28 6.62 6.16
C GLY A 27 -5.18 7.83 6.44
N LEU A 28 -4.97 8.95 5.74
CA LEU A 28 -5.85 10.13 5.82
C LEU A 28 -7.25 9.86 5.29
N LEU A 29 -7.37 9.12 4.17
CA LEU A 29 -8.68 8.69 3.67
C LEU A 29 -9.38 7.79 4.71
N MET A 30 -8.67 6.81 5.28
CA MET A 30 -9.21 5.94 6.32
C MET A 30 -9.63 6.70 7.59
N ALA A 31 -8.86 7.73 7.98
CA ALA A 31 -9.21 8.59 9.10
C ALA A 31 -10.55 9.30 8.86
N GLY A 32 -10.75 9.85 7.65
CA GLY A 32 -12.00 10.50 7.27
C GLY A 32 -13.21 9.56 7.24
N MET A 33 -12.98 8.27 7.04
CA MET A 33 -14.02 7.23 6.99
C MET A 33 -14.21 6.47 8.31
N GLY A 34 -13.40 6.74 9.33
CA GLY A 34 -13.43 6.00 10.59
C GLY A 34 -12.95 4.54 10.48
N ALA A 35 -12.17 4.20 9.45
CA ALA A 35 -11.73 2.82 9.19
C ALA A 35 -10.47 2.41 9.98
N LEU A 36 -9.76 3.37 10.58
CA LEU A 36 -8.50 3.11 11.29
C LEU A 36 -8.63 2.15 12.50
N PRO A 37 -9.65 2.24 13.37
CA PRO A 37 -9.76 1.30 14.49
C PRO A 37 -9.86 -0.16 14.04
N MET A 38 -10.52 -0.41 12.90
CA MET A 38 -10.61 -1.76 12.31
C MET A 38 -9.22 -2.31 11.93
N VAL A 39 -8.28 -1.47 11.50
CA VAL A 39 -6.89 -1.88 11.28
C VAL A 39 -6.20 -2.20 12.60
N GLY A 40 -6.43 -1.40 13.65
CA GLY A 40 -5.90 -1.66 15.00
C GLY A 40 -6.36 -3.01 15.57
N MET A 41 -7.57 -3.45 15.21
CA MET A 41 -8.10 -4.75 15.59
C MET A 41 -7.31 -5.94 15.05
N LEU A 42 -6.45 -5.76 14.03
CA LEU A 42 -5.51 -6.80 13.58
C LEU A 42 -4.57 -7.26 14.71
N ILE A 43 -4.33 -6.41 15.71
CA ILE A 43 -3.57 -6.73 16.92
C ILE A 43 -4.43 -6.63 18.19
N ALA A 44 -5.75 -6.77 18.05
CA ALA A 44 -6.74 -6.71 19.13
C ALA A 44 -6.78 -5.37 19.89
N VAL A 45 -6.49 -4.26 19.22
CA VAL A 45 -6.57 -2.91 19.82
C VAL A 45 -7.53 -2.01 19.03
N ASP A 46 -8.70 -1.74 19.61
CA ASP A 46 -9.71 -0.85 19.02
C ASP A 46 -9.35 0.63 19.24
N ASN A 47 -8.40 1.12 18.46
CA ASN A 47 -7.91 2.50 18.57
C ASN A 47 -7.42 3.04 17.23
N ALA A 48 -7.90 4.22 16.85
CA ALA A 48 -7.56 4.85 15.57
C ALA A 48 -6.06 5.17 15.42
N LEU A 49 -5.39 5.63 16.49
CA LEU A 49 -3.96 5.93 16.44
C LEU A 49 -3.14 4.66 16.28
N VAL A 50 -3.47 3.60 17.02
CA VAL A 50 -2.80 2.29 16.90
C VAL A 50 -3.01 1.71 15.50
N GLY A 51 -4.23 1.79 14.97
CA GLY A 51 -4.53 1.38 13.61
C GLY A 51 -3.78 2.18 12.55
N PHE A 52 -3.60 3.49 12.74
CA PHE A 52 -2.78 4.32 11.86
C PHE A 52 -1.30 3.92 11.89
N VAL A 53 -0.72 3.71 13.08
CA VAL A 53 0.67 3.26 13.21
C VAL A 53 0.88 1.89 12.56
N LEU A 54 -0.03 0.95 12.79
CA LEU A 54 0.03 -0.38 12.18
C LEU A 54 -0.14 -0.30 10.66
N HIS A 55 -1.08 0.51 10.17
CA HIS A 55 -1.21 0.80 8.75
C HIS A 55 0.11 1.30 8.17
N MET A 56 0.78 2.23 8.86
CA MET A 56 2.04 2.78 8.40
C MET A 56 3.17 1.76 8.34
N ALA A 57 3.22 0.84 9.30
CA ALA A 57 4.16 -0.28 9.26
C ALA A 57 3.90 -1.22 8.07
N ILE A 58 2.63 -1.56 7.80
CA ILE A 58 2.23 -2.38 6.64
C ILE A 58 2.58 -1.65 5.33
N SER A 59 2.27 -0.36 5.24
CA SER A 59 2.58 0.47 4.08
C SER A 59 4.08 0.58 3.81
N ALA A 60 4.91 0.67 4.85
CA ALA A 60 6.37 0.64 4.72
C ALA A 60 6.86 -0.69 4.10
N ALA A 61 6.33 -1.82 4.59
CA ALA A 61 6.67 -3.15 4.07
C ALA A 61 6.18 -3.33 2.62
N ALA A 62 4.95 -2.92 2.32
CA ALA A 62 4.40 -2.91 0.97
C ALA A 62 5.22 -2.02 0.02
N GLY A 63 5.60 -0.82 0.47
CA GLY A 63 6.46 0.08 -0.30
C GLY A 63 7.84 -0.51 -0.59
N ALA A 64 8.46 -1.18 0.39
CA ALA A 64 9.72 -1.90 0.16
C ALA A 64 9.57 -2.96 -0.95
N GLY A 65 8.47 -3.71 -0.92
CA GLY A 65 8.10 -4.68 -1.97
C GLY A 65 7.91 -4.03 -3.34
N PHE A 66 7.21 -2.91 -3.40
CA PHE A 66 7.04 -2.14 -4.63
C PHE A 66 8.37 -1.60 -5.16
N GLY A 67 9.22 -1.05 -4.28
CA GLY A 67 10.56 -0.55 -4.63
C GLY A 67 11.45 -1.63 -5.22
N ALA A 68 11.35 -2.88 -4.72
CA ALA A 68 12.04 -4.05 -5.28
C ALA A 68 11.46 -4.47 -6.64
N LEU A 69 10.13 -4.49 -6.78
CA LEU A 69 9.46 -4.76 -8.06
C LEU A 69 9.88 -3.75 -9.14
N ALA A 70 9.92 -2.47 -8.77
CA ALA A 70 10.23 -1.38 -9.67
C ALA A 70 11.67 -1.42 -10.22
N GLN A 71 12.58 -2.19 -9.64
CA GLN A 71 13.93 -2.42 -10.21
C GLN A 71 13.88 -3.26 -11.50
N ARG A 72 12.81 -4.03 -11.71
CA ARG A 72 12.62 -4.89 -12.89
C ARG A 72 11.78 -4.23 -13.98
N LEU A 73 11.26 -3.03 -13.72
CA LEU A 73 10.45 -2.29 -14.67
C LEU A 73 11.34 -1.39 -15.55
N PRO A 74 10.90 -1.08 -16.79
CA PRO A 74 11.55 -0.07 -17.60
C PRO A 74 11.62 1.26 -16.85
N ASP A 75 12.69 2.03 -17.08
CA ASP A 75 12.85 3.38 -16.50
C ASP A 75 12.00 4.40 -17.26
N GLN A 76 10.68 4.24 -17.12
CA GLN A 76 9.67 5.03 -17.79
C GLN A 76 8.55 5.36 -16.81
N VAL A 77 8.04 6.58 -16.90
CA VAL A 77 7.01 7.10 -16.01
C VAL A 77 5.72 6.26 -16.07
N VAL A 78 5.21 6.00 -17.28
CA VAL A 78 3.92 5.31 -17.47
C VAL A 78 3.94 3.87 -16.92
N PRO A 79 4.93 3.00 -17.24
CA PRO A 79 5.02 1.67 -16.63
C PRO A 79 5.11 1.68 -15.11
N LEU A 80 5.79 2.66 -14.50
CA LEU A 80 5.90 2.74 -13.04
C LEU A 80 4.56 3.06 -12.38
N TYR A 81 3.81 4.02 -12.91
CA TYR A 81 2.47 4.35 -12.42
C TYR A 81 1.48 3.22 -12.65
N ALA A 82 1.51 2.57 -13.83
CA ALA A 82 0.67 1.42 -14.11
C ALA A 82 0.94 0.28 -13.12
N ALA A 83 2.22 0.00 -12.85
CA ALA A 83 2.61 -0.97 -11.82
C ALA A 83 2.14 -0.53 -10.42
N GLY A 84 2.20 0.75 -10.09
CA GLY A 84 1.69 1.29 -8.82
C GLY A 84 0.20 1.02 -8.62
N VAL A 85 -0.61 1.33 -9.64
CA VAL A 85 -2.07 1.05 -9.62
C VAL A 85 -2.33 -0.44 -9.46
N LEU A 86 -1.70 -1.28 -10.28
CA LEU A 86 -1.85 -2.74 -10.19
C LEU A 86 -1.42 -3.28 -8.83
N TYR A 87 -0.32 -2.76 -8.28
CA TYR A 87 0.17 -3.12 -6.95
C TYR A 87 -0.82 -2.74 -5.84
N GLY A 88 -1.46 -1.58 -5.96
CA GLY A 88 -2.56 -1.16 -5.09
C GLY A 88 -3.75 -2.12 -5.17
N VAL A 89 -4.21 -2.43 -6.39
CA VAL A 89 -5.31 -3.39 -6.62
C VAL A 89 -4.97 -4.77 -6.05
N LEU A 90 -3.73 -5.23 -6.20
CA LEU A 90 -3.27 -6.48 -5.62
C LEU A 90 -3.32 -6.47 -4.09
N TRP A 91 -2.89 -5.38 -3.45
CA TRP A 91 -3.01 -5.22 -2.00
C TRP A 91 -4.45 -5.08 -1.51
N TRP A 92 -5.33 -4.48 -2.30
CA TRP A 92 -6.75 -4.46 -1.99
C TRP A 92 -7.33 -5.87 -1.98
N ALA A 93 -7.11 -6.64 -3.05
CA ALA A 93 -7.61 -8.01 -3.15
C ALA A 93 -7.00 -8.94 -2.10
N ALA A 94 -5.68 -8.91 -1.94
CA ALA A 94 -4.98 -9.80 -1.02
C ALA A 94 -5.09 -9.33 0.45
N GLY A 95 -4.82 -8.06 0.72
CA GLY A 95 -4.83 -7.49 2.07
C GLY A 95 -6.23 -7.27 2.60
N ALA A 96 -7.02 -6.43 1.92
CA ALA A 96 -8.31 -5.98 2.44
C ALA A 96 -9.45 -6.98 2.27
N LEU A 97 -9.50 -7.72 1.14
CA LEU A 97 -10.59 -8.65 0.88
C LEU A 97 -10.32 -10.08 1.36
N LEU A 98 -9.06 -10.47 1.55
CA LEU A 98 -8.69 -11.84 1.88
C LEU A 98 -8.03 -11.97 3.25
N ILE A 99 -6.85 -11.36 3.42
CA ILE A 99 -6.04 -11.52 4.64
C ILE A 99 -6.76 -10.93 5.85
N MET A 100 -7.24 -9.68 5.75
CA MET A 100 -7.87 -8.99 6.87
C MET A 100 -9.15 -9.69 7.36
N PRO A 101 -10.14 -10.04 6.50
CA PRO A 101 -11.35 -10.70 6.97
C PRO A 101 -11.07 -12.09 7.56
N LEU A 102 -10.16 -12.87 6.96
CA LEU A 102 -9.75 -14.17 7.51
C LEU A 102 -9.01 -14.05 8.85
N TRP A 103 -8.17 -13.03 8.98
CA TRP A 103 -7.43 -12.79 10.22
C TRP A 103 -8.38 -12.37 11.34
N LEU A 104 -9.27 -11.41 11.07
CA LEU A 104 -10.25 -10.94 12.04
C LEU A 104 -11.30 -12.00 12.35
N SER A 105 -11.63 -12.90 11.42
CA SER A 105 -12.51 -14.03 11.70
C SER A 105 -11.91 -15.01 12.70
N ALA A 106 -10.59 -15.17 12.69
CA ALA A 106 -9.89 -16.03 13.62
C ALA A 106 -9.58 -15.35 14.97
N THR A 107 -9.43 -14.02 14.99
CA THR A 107 -8.86 -13.30 16.14
C THR A 107 -9.84 -12.38 16.88
N ALA A 108 -10.93 -11.96 16.24
CA ALA A 108 -11.84 -10.95 16.79
C ALA A 108 -13.32 -11.38 16.72
N ASP A 109 -13.84 -11.63 15.51
CA ASP A 109 -15.25 -11.95 15.28
C ASP A 109 -15.41 -12.94 14.12
N PRO A 110 -15.87 -14.19 14.38
CA PRO A 110 -16.09 -15.20 13.35
C PRO A 110 -16.94 -14.74 12.16
N ALA A 111 -17.86 -13.79 12.34
CA ALA A 111 -18.70 -13.24 11.27
C ALA A 111 -17.89 -12.52 10.18
N MET A 112 -16.64 -12.11 10.45
CA MET A 112 -15.76 -11.51 9.44
C MET A 112 -15.43 -12.47 8.30
N ALA A 113 -15.59 -13.79 8.49
CA ALA A 113 -15.41 -14.76 7.42
C ALA A 113 -16.39 -14.55 6.25
N ASP A 114 -17.57 -14.00 6.54
CA ASP A 114 -18.60 -13.72 5.53
C ASP A 114 -18.20 -12.56 4.59
N LEU A 115 -17.19 -11.77 4.96
CA LEU A 115 -16.69 -10.64 4.16
C LEU A 115 -15.52 -11.03 3.23
N VAL A 116 -15.07 -12.29 3.26
CA VAL A 116 -13.95 -12.76 2.44
C VAL A 116 -14.32 -12.68 0.95
N LEU A 117 -13.54 -11.90 0.19
CA LEU A 117 -13.72 -11.67 -1.25
C LEU A 117 -15.09 -11.09 -1.65
N VAL A 118 -15.83 -10.53 -0.68
CA VAL A 118 -17.09 -9.84 -0.95
C VAL A 118 -16.81 -8.40 -1.37
N VAL A 119 -17.49 -7.93 -2.42
CA VAL A 119 -17.35 -6.56 -2.92
C VAL A 119 -18.68 -5.83 -2.81
N GLY A 120 -18.81 -5.01 -1.76
CA GLY A 120 -19.89 -4.05 -1.58
C GLY A 120 -19.39 -2.60 -1.63
N ASP A 121 -20.23 -1.66 -1.18
CA ASP A 121 -19.93 -0.22 -1.24
C ASP A 121 -18.64 0.14 -0.47
N ALA A 122 -18.47 -0.42 0.74
CA ALA A 122 -17.28 -0.18 1.54
C ALA A 122 -16.00 -0.70 0.87
N GLN A 123 -16.09 -1.82 0.14
CA GLN A 123 -14.95 -2.43 -0.56
C GLN A 123 -14.58 -1.66 -1.82
N TRP A 124 -15.55 -1.06 -2.51
CA TRP A 124 -15.26 -0.10 -3.60
C TRP A 124 -14.52 1.13 -3.07
N VAL A 125 -14.96 1.66 -1.92
CA VAL A 125 -14.26 2.77 -1.28
C VAL A 125 -12.85 2.38 -0.85
N SER A 126 -12.67 1.17 -0.31
CA SER A 126 -11.35 0.60 0.02
C SER A 126 -10.46 0.47 -1.23
N LEU A 127 -11.01 0.07 -2.38
CA LEU A 127 -10.27 -0.01 -3.64
C LEU A 127 -9.68 1.35 -4.02
N PHE A 128 -10.47 2.43 -3.92
CA PHE A 128 -9.97 3.79 -4.19
C PHE A 128 -8.77 4.11 -3.30
N GLY A 129 -8.87 3.84 -2.00
CA GLY A 129 -7.77 4.04 -1.06
C GLY A 129 -6.49 3.30 -1.46
N HIS A 130 -6.61 2.04 -1.89
CA HIS A 130 -5.47 1.24 -2.34
C HIS A 130 -4.88 1.71 -3.68
N VAL A 131 -5.72 2.18 -4.60
CA VAL A 131 -5.25 2.79 -5.86
C VAL A 131 -4.47 4.07 -5.57
N PHE A 132 -4.98 4.94 -4.68
CA PHE A 132 -4.26 6.15 -4.27
C PHE A 132 -2.97 5.84 -3.52
N PHE A 133 -2.95 4.80 -2.67
CA PHE A 133 -1.73 4.28 -2.08
C PHE A 133 -0.69 3.92 -3.15
N GLY A 134 -1.09 3.15 -4.17
CA GLY A 134 -0.23 2.73 -5.27
C GLY A 134 0.31 3.89 -6.09
N LEU A 135 -0.55 4.85 -6.44
CA LEU A 135 -0.19 6.05 -7.19
C LEU A 135 0.80 6.93 -6.42
N ALA A 136 0.53 7.21 -5.15
CA ALA A 136 1.40 8.04 -4.30
C ALA A 136 2.74 7.34 -4.02
N THR A 137 2.74 6.01 -3.87
CA THR A 137 3.97 5.22 -3.76
C THR A 137 4.80 5.32 -5.04
N ALA A 138 4.18 5.14 -6.22
CA ALA A 138 4.88 5.26 -7.50
C ALA A 138 5.42 6.67 -7.76
N ALA A 139 4.63 7.71 -7.44
CA ALA A 139 5.04 9.11 -7.56
C ALA A 139 6.24 9.44 -6.68
N THR A 140 6.22 9.00 -5.42
CA THR A 140 7.30 9.24 -4.46
C THR A 140 8.57 8.50 -4.90
N LEU A 141 8.44 7.25 -5.36
CA LEU A 141 9.58 6.49 -5.84
C LEU A 141 10.21 7.13 -7.08
N LEU A 142 9.38 7.63 -8.01
CA LEU A 142 9.83 8.38 -9.18
C LEU A 142 10.59 9.63 -8.76
N ALA A 143 10.06 10.39 -7.80
CA ALA A 143 10.71 11.59 -7.27
C ALA A 143 12.06 11.25 -6.63
N LEU A 144 12.14 10.21 -5.80
CA LEU A 144 13.39 9.79 -5.15
C LEU A 144 14.44 9.32 -6.18
N ARG A 145 14.04 8.61 -7.24
CA ARG A 145 14.92 8.24 -8.37
C ARG A 145 15.41 9.47 -9.14
N GLY A 146 14.55 10.47 -9.31
CA GLY A 146 14.88 11.72 -10.01
C GLY A 146 15.85 12.63 -9.26
N HIS A 147 15.83 12.62 -7.92
CA HIS A 147 16.75 13.37 -7.06
C HIS A 147 18.13 12.70 -6.89
N ALA A 148 18.32 11.48 -7.39
CA ALA A 148 19.62 10.80 -7.42
C ALA A 148 20.47 11.17 -8.65
N ARG A 149 20.17 12.29 -9.30
CA ARG A 149 20.89 12.82 -10.47
C ARG A 149 21.88 13.90 -10.06
#